data_AF-A0A1X0QT92-F1
#
_entry.id   AF-A0A1X0QT92-F1
#
_cell.length_a   1.000
_cell.length_b   1.000
_cell.length_c   1.000
_cell.angle_alpha   90.00
_cell.angle_beta   90.00
_cell.angle_gamma   90.00
#
_symmetry.space_group_name_H-M   'P 1'
#
loop_
_entity.id
_entity.type
_entity.pdbx_description
1 polymer ?
#
loop_
_entity_poly.entity_id
_entity_poly.type
_entity_poly.pdbx_seq_one_letter_code
_entity_poly.pdbx_strand_id
1 'polypeptide(L)'
;MKYLPSETAVPDWKLDWKQIQPALDRARKSISSLKSSSLEVMRVSQLDSDILDKELIDILSEQLWSALSYFKTTFKEKYEPELLAVIQLVLFKYSLYDSSATYGAQLQNLKYRNERMHKGPLESIAKDAPLTKSQKIGYGLLTIGGQYVWTRLSRLTTEKGWGELEEDDIRHRAYKILQVVEKYWKLLSFMNFLVFLRNGKYRTLIDRLLCMRLVYAKKSVNREVSFEFLNRQMVWHAFTVSKY
;
A
#
# COMPACT_ATOMS: atom_id res chain seq x y z
N MET A 1 -57.30 -38.92 -43.17
CA MET A 1 -56.17 -39.41 -42.35
C MET A 1 -55.56 -38.23 -41.62
N LYS A 2 -55.75 -38.12 -40.30
CA LYS A 2 -55.13 -37.08 -39.46
C LYS A 2 -53.83 -37.65 -38.88
N TYR A 3 -52.70 -37.02 -39.18
CA TYR A 3 -51.41 -37.37 -38.58
C TYR A 3 -51.47 -37.05 -37.09
N LEU A 4 -51.25 -38.06 -36.23
CA LEU A 4 -51.05 -37.86 -34.79
C LEU A 4 -49.66 -37.23 -34.59
N PRO A 5 -49.52 -36.19 -33.75
CA PRO A 5 -48.22 -35.60 -33.49
C PRO A 5 -47.39 -36.58 -32.67
N SER A 6 -46.17 -36.88 -33.14
CA SER A 6 -45.21 -37.66 -32.37
C SER A 6 -44.84 -36.90 -31.11
N GLU A 7 -45.26 -37.43 -29.95
CA GLU A 7 -44.86 -36.93 -28.64
C GLU A 7 -43.34 -37.04 -28.54
N THR A 8 -42.65 -35.90 -28.56
CA THR A 8 -41.19 -35.87 -28.48
C THR A 8 -40.80 -36.24 -27.05
N ALA A 9 -40.32 -37.47 -26.87
CA ALA A 9 -39.81 -37.95 -25.59
C ALA A 9 -38.83 -36.92 -25.02
N VAL A 10 -39.17 -36.34 -23.86
CA VAL A 10 -38.33 -35.35 -23.20
C VAL A 10 -37.06 -36.07 -22.77
N PRO A 11 -35.87 -35.62 -23.19
CA PRO A 11 -34.62 -36.31 -22.86
C PRO A 11 -34.44 -36.45 -21.34
N ASP A 12 -34.08 -37.65 -20.88
CA ASP A 12 -33.95 -38.00 -19.45
C ASP A 12 -33.07 -37.03 -18.66
N TRP A 13 -32.01 -36.49 -19.28
CA TRP A 13 -31.12 -35.52 -18.66
C TRP A 13 -31.82 -34.23 -18.20
N LYS A 14 -32.95 -33.84 -18.83
CA LYS A 14 -33.72 -32.65 -18.42
C LYS A 14 -34.45 -32.90 -17.10
N LEU A 15 -34.92 -34.12 -16.88
CA LEU A 15 -35.56 -34.53 -15.64
C LEU A 15 -34.53 -34.61 -14.51
N ASP A 16 -33.37 -35.22 -14.78
CA ASP A 16 -32.24 -35.29 -13.85
C ASP A 16 -31.73 -33.90 -13.46
N TRP A 17 -31.59 -32.99 -14.45
CA TRP A 17 -31.18 -31.61 -14.20
C TRP A 17 -32.15 -30.88 -13.27
N LYS A 18 -33.46 -31.03 -13.51
CA LYS A 18 -34.51 -30.43 -12.69
C LYS A 18 -34.51 -30.99 -11.26
N GLN A 19 -34.15 -32.27 -11.09
CA GLN A 19 -34.02 -32.92 -9.78
C GLN A 19 -32.78 -32.46 -9.00
N ILE A 20 -31.66 -32.20 -9.68
CA ILE A 20 -30.39 -31.78 -9.04
C ILE A 20 -30.38 -30.28 -8.72
N GLN A 21 -31.14 -29.46 -9.45
CA GLN A 21 -31.24 -28.01 -9.26
C GLN A 21 -31.48 -27.55 -7.79
N PRO A 22 -32.44 -28.12 -7.03
CA PRO A 22 -32.63 -27.74 -5.62
C PRO A 22 -31.46 -28.14 -4.72
N ALA A 23 -30.74 -29.23 -5.02
CA ALA A 23 -29.55 -29.64 -4.26
C ALA A 23 -28.37 -28.67 -4.52
N LEU A 24 -28.19 -28.24 -5.77
CA LEU A 24 -27.23 -27.20 -6.16
C LEU A 24 -27.53 -25.86 -5.49
N ASP A 25 -28.80 -25.44 -5.43
CA ASP A 25 -29.20 -24.20 -4.77
C ASP A 25 -28.95 -24.24 -3.26
N ARG A 26 -29.20 -25.39 -2.61
CA ARG A 26 -28.87 -25.60 -1.19
C ARG A 26 -27.37 -25.57 -0.96
N ALA A 27 -26.59 -26.23 -1.81
CA ALA A 27 -25.12 -26.21 -1.75
C ALA A 27 -24.57 -24.80 -1.98
N ARG A 28 -25.13 -24.03 -2.92
CA ARG A 28 -24.73 -22.64 -3.15
C ARG A 28 -25.05 -21.75 -1.95
N LYS A 29 -26.23 -21.93 -1.34
CA LYS A 29 -26.62 -21.21 -0.12
C LYS A 29 -25.72 -21.56 1.06
N SER A 30 -25.40 -22.84 1.26
CA SER A 30 -24.48 -23.27 2.32
C SER A 30 -23.07 -22.75 2.09
N ILE A 31 -22.54 -22.81 0.86
CA ILE A 31 -21.24 -22.23 0.49
C ILE A 31 -21.22 -20.72 0.70
N SER A 32 -22.31 -20.00 0.40
CA SER A 32 -22.40 -18.56 0.66
C SER A 32 -22.43 -18.19 2.14
N SER A 33 -22.88 -19.13 3.01
CA SER A 33 -22.87 -18.96 4.47
C SER A 33 -21.52 -19.29 5.11
N LEU A 34 -20.63 -19.97 4.39
CA LEU A 34 -19.26 -20.20 4.86
C LEU A 34 -18.53 -18.85 4.91
N LYS A 35 -18.08 -18.47 6.09
CA LYS A 35 -17.24 -17.29 6.29
C LYS A 35 -15.98 -17.47 5.42
N SER A 36 -15.80 -16.60 4.42
CA SER A 36 -14.56 -16.60 3.63
C SER A 36 -13.37 -16.39 4.56
N SER A 37 -12.29 -17.15 4.39
CA SER A 37 -11.04 -16.95 5.12
C SER A 37 -10.64 -15.48 5.04
N SER A 38 -10.39 -14.85 6.19
CA SER A 38 -9.93 -13.46 6.24
C SER A 38 -8.63 -13.31 5.44
N LEU A 39 -8.51 -12.20 4.72
CA LEU A 39 -7.34 -11.96 3.90
C LEU A 39 -6.16 -11.55 4.76
N GLU A 40 -5.42 -12.53 5.25
CA GLU A 40 -4.22 -12.30 6.04
C GLU A 40 -3.03 -12.08 5.13
N VAL A 41 -2.49 -10.87 5.18
CA VAL A 41 -1.26 -10.49 4.51
C VAL A 41 -0.17 -10.47 5.54
N MET A 42 1.00 -11.03 5.22
CA MET A 42 2.13 -11.05 6.14
C MET A 42 2.51 -9.62 6.54
N ARG A 43 2.50 -9.35 7.85
CA ARG A 43 2.83 -8.03 8.41
C ARG A 43 4.28 -7.65 8.11
N VAL A 44 5.18 -8.63 8.15
CA VAL A 44 6.59 -8.47 7.80
C VAL A 44 6.74 -7.95 6.38
N SER A 45 6.06 -8.57 5.41
CA SER A 45 6.08 -8.11 4.01
C SER A 45 5.55 -6.67 3.84
N GLN A 46 4.52 -6.29 4.61
CA GLN A 46 4.04 -4.91 4.62
C GLN A 46 5.06 -3.92 5.23
N LEU A 47 5.77 -4.32 6.29
CA LEU A 47 6.79 -3.49 6.91
C LEU A 47 8.05 -3.39 6.03
N ASP A 48 8.50 -4.50 5.45
CA ASP A 48 9.62 -4.55 4.52
C ASP A 48 9.36 -3.66 3.31
N SER A 49 8.13 -3.64 2.79
CA SER A 49 7.78 -2.73 1.69
C SER A 49 7.96 -1.25 2.06
N ASP A 50 7.68 -0.85 3.31
CA ASP A 50 7.88 0.52 3.77
C ASP A 50 9.36 0.85 3.97
N ILE A 51 10.16 -0.12 4.41
CA ILE A 51 11.62 0.04 4.52
C ILE A 51 12.23 0.21 3.13
N LEU A 52 11.89 -0.66 2.18
CA LEU A 52 12.35 -0.58 0.79
C LEU A 52 11.97 0.74 0.11
N ASP A 53 10.77 1.27 0.39
CA ASP A 53 10.35 2.57 -0.13
C ASP A 53 11.22 3.72 0.41
N LYS A 54 11.62 3.68 1.69
CA LYS A 54 12.54 4.67 2.28
C LYS A 54 13.95 4.54 1.71
N GLU A 55 14.47 3.32 1.67
CA GLU A 55 15.79 3.05 1.09
C GLU A 55 15.89 3.52 -0.36
N LEU A 56 14.84 3.32 -1.16
CA LEU A 56 14.79 3.84 -2.53
C LEU A 56 14.90 5.37 -2.57
N ILE A 57 14.15 6.07 -1.71
CA ILE A 57 14.20 7.53 -1.63
C ILE A 57 15.59 7.99 -1.19
N ASP A 58 16.18 7.33 -0.20
CA ASP A 58 17.51 7.64 0.32
C ASP A 58 18.57 7.49 -0.79
N ILE A 59 18.58 6.35 -1.49
CA ILE A 59 19.50 6.07 -2.61
C ILE A 59 19.35 7.12 -3.73
N LEU A 60 18.11 7.45 -4.11
CA LEU A 60 17.87 8.46 -5.16
C LEU A 60 18.30 9.85 -4.72
N SER A 61 18.08 10.20 -3.45
CA SER A 61 18.47 11.48 -2.90
C SER A 61 19.99 11.61 -2.79
N GLU A 62 20.70 10.56 -2.37
CA GLU A 62 22.16 10.52 -2.31
C GLU A 62 22.81 10.71 -3.67
N GLN A 63 22.30 10.01 -4.69
CA GLN A 63 22.74 10.21 -6.08
C GLN A 63 22.50 11.65 -6.54
N LEU A 64 21.34 12.22 -6.21
CA LEU A 64 21.01 13.61 -6.53
C LEU A 64 21.97 14.57 -5.84
N TRP A 65 22.25 14.40 -4.54
CA TRP A 65 23.18 15.24 -3.80
C TRP A 65 24.61 15.12 -4.30
N SER A 66 25.01 13.92 -4.71
CA SER A 66 26.32 13.68 -5.30
C SER A 66 26.45 14.45 -6.62
N ALA A 67 25.43 14.40 -7.49
CA ALA A 67 25.41 15.16 -8.73
C ALA A 67 25.37 16.70 -8.51
N LEU A 68 24.64 17.16 -7.49
CA LEU A 68 24.49 18.58 -7.18
C LEU A 68 25.72 19.17 -6.47
N SER A 69 26.52 18.33 -5.81
CA SER A 69 27.77 18.74 -5.15
C SER A 69 28.78 19.38 -6.11
N TYR A 70 28.75 18.99 -7.39
CA TYR A 70 29.59 19.56 -8.44
C TYR A 70 29.24 21.01 -8.82
N PHE A 71 28.02 21.47 -8.54
CA PHE A 71 27.58 22.83 -8.90
C PHE A 71 27.85 23.83 -7.79
N LYS A 72 27.17 23.71 -6.62
CA LYS A 72 27.33 24.58 -5.44
C LYS A 72 26.69 23.92 -4.20
N THR A 73 27.43 23.85 -3.10
CA THR A 73 26.98 23.24 -1.83
C THR A 73 25.71 23.90 -1.24
N THR A 74 25.54 25.22 -1.42
CA THR A 74 24.38 25.97 -0.91
C THR A 74 23.05 25.61 -1.59
N PHE A 75 23.07 25.01 -2.79
CA PHE A 75 21.84 24.62 -3.47
C PHE A 75 21.13 23.45 -2.77
N LYS A 76 21.90 22.51 -2.20
CA LYS A 76 21.36 21.39 -1.44
C LYS A 76 20.54 21.92 -0.25
N GLU A 77 21.15 22.73 0.59
CA GLU A 77 20.50 23.24 1.80
C GLU A 77 19.23 24.03 1.50
N LYS A 78 19.18 24.82 0.42
CA LYS A 78 18.00 25.64 0.12
C LYS A 78 16.83 24.86 -0.47
N TYR A 79 17.12 23.90 -1.36
CA TYR A 79 16.11 23.21 -2.17
C TYR A 79 15.89 21.74 -1.78
N GLU A 80 16.49 21.28 -0.68
CA GLU A 80 16.30 19.93 -0.15
C GLU A 80 14.84 19.48 -0.08
N PRO A 81 13.91 20.20 0.57
CA PRO A 81 12.53 19.75 0.67
C PRO A 81 11.80 19.75 -0.68
N GLU A 82 12.12 20.68 -1.59
CA GLU A 82 11.56 20.73 -2.94
C GLU A 82 12.01 19.53 -3.77
N LEU A 83 13.31 19.22 -3.77
CA LEU A 83 13.90 18.14 -4.56
C LEU A 83 13.44 16.77 -4.04
N LEU A 84 13.37 16.58 -2.71
CA LEU A 84 12.80 15.37 -2.13
C LEU A 84 11.32 15.19 -2.49
N ALA A 85 10.51 16.27 -2.43
CA ALA A 85 9.12 16.21 -2.84
C ALA A 85 8.97 15.87 -4.34
N VAL A 86 9.86 16.38 -5.20
CA VAL A 86 9.90 16.03 -6.62
C VAL A 86 10.22 14.54 -6.82
N ILE A 87 11.23 14.00 -6.13
CA ILE A 87 11.55 12.55 -6.18
C ILE A 87 10.31 11.74 -5.77
N GLN A 88 9.70 12.08 -4.64
CA GLN A 88 8.51 11.39 -4.14
C GLN A 88 7.33 11.50 -5.11
N LEU A 89 7.13 12.65 -5.76
CA LEU A 89 6.09 12.85 -6.79
C LEU A 89 6.34 11.98 -8.02
N VAL A 90 7.58 11.91 -8.49
CA VAL A 90 7.97 11.05 -9.61
C VAL A 90 7.70 9.59 -9.25
N LEU A 91 8.17 9.13 -8.09
CA LEU A 91 7.91 7.76 -7.61
C LEU A 91 6.42 7.47 -7.47
N PHE A 92 5.66 8.39 -6.89
CA PHE A 92 4.21 8.25 -6.76
C PHE A 92 3.52 8.16 -8.12
N LYS A 93 3.96 8.98 -9.09
CA LYS A 93 3.39 9.03 -10.44
C LYS A 93 3.66 7.74 -11.20
N TYR A 94 4.88 7.20 -11.15
CA TYR A 94 5.22 5.97 -11.89
C TYR A 94 4.83 4.69 -11.15
N SER A 95 4.76 4.71 -9.82
CA SER A 95 4.48 3.51 -9.02
C SER A 95 3.01 3.42 -8.62
N LEU A 96 2.53 4.32 -7.77
CA LEU A 96 1.19 4.22 -7.20
C LEU A 96 0.10 4.59 -8.20
N TYR A 97 0.33 5.61 -9.04
CA TYR A 97 -0.70 6.03 -10.00
C TYR A 97 -0.96 4.95 -11.05
N ASP A 98 0.10 4.35 -11.61
CA ASP A 98 -0.02 3.35 -12.68
C ASP A 98 -0.30 1.94 -12.11
N SER A 99 0.49 1.47 -11.15
CA SER A 99 0.41 0.09 -10.63
C SER A 99 -0.44 -0.06 -9.37
N SER A 100 -0.92 1.03 -8.75
CA SER A 100 -1.68 1.02 -7.47
C SER A 100 -0.93 0.34 -6.32
N ALA A 101 0.40 0.32 -6.40
CA ALA A 101 1.32 -0.22 -5.43
C ALA A 101 2.54 0.71 -5.36
N THR A 102 3.11 0.94 -4.18
CA THR A 102 4.42 1.59 -4.09
C THR A 102 5.53 0.66 -4.56
N TYR A 103 6.75 1.15 -4.74
CA TYR A 103 7.82 0.35 -5.32
C TYR A 103 8.18 -0.83 -4.41
N GLY A 104 8.41 -0.57 -3.12
CA GLY A 104 8.64 -1.61 -2.13
C GLY A 104 7.47 -2.59 -2.02
N ALA A 105 6.23 -2.10 -2.18
CA ALA A 105 5.06 -2.97 -2.20
C ALA A 105 5.08 -3.90 -3.42
N GLN A 106 5.45 -3.40 -4.61
CA GLN A 106 5.57 -4.24 -5.81
C GLN A 106 6.61 -5.34 -5.64
N LEU A 107 7.78 -5.03 -5.04
CA LEU A 107 8.82 -6.01 -4.73
C LEU A 107 8.32 -7.09 -3.74
N GLN A 108 7.42 -6.71 -2.85
CA GLN A 108 6.81 -7.60 -1.86
C GLN A 108 5.54 -8.30 -2.39
N ASN A 109 5.22 -8.20 -3.69
CA ASN A 109 3.99 -8.71 -4.31
C ASN A 109 2.71 -8.17 -3.62
N LEU A 110 2.75 -6.93 -3.15
CA LEU A 110 1.66 -6.23 -2.51
C LEU A 110 1.09 -5.13 -3.42
N LYS A 111 -0.21 -4.90 -3.31
CA LYS A 111 -0.93 -3.86 -4.03
C LYS A 111 -1.99 -3.25 -3.12
N TYR A 112 -2.23 -1.95 -3.26
CA TYR A 112 -3.33 -1.33 -2.53
C TYR A 112 -4.66 -1.75 -3.14
N ARG A 113 -5.62 -1.99 -2.26
CA ARG A 113 -7.03 -2.27 -2.58
C ARG A 113 -7.92 -1.30 -1.82
N ASN A 114 -9.01 -0.88 -2.47
CA ASN A 114 -10.00 -0.01 -1.85
C ASN A 114 -10.97 -0.84 -0.98
N GLU A 115 -10.86 -0.71 0.35
CA GLU A 115 -11.72 -1.43 1.29
C GLU A 115 -13.14 -0.83 1.38
N ARG A 116 -13.33 0.44 0.99
CA ARG A 116 -14.66 1.09 1.04
C ARG A 116 -15.67 0.41 0.12
N MET A 117 -15.20 -0.15 -0.98
CA MET A 117 -16.01 -0.86 -1.97
C MET A 117 -16.28 -2.33 -1.60
N HIS A 118 -15.61 -2.84 -0.54
CA HIS A 118 -15.62 -4.23 -0.10
C HIS A 118 -16.31 -4.44 1.25
N LYS A 119 -17.21 -3.53 1.67
CA LYS A 119 -17.96 -3.62 2.94
C LYS A 119 -18.99 -4.78 3.02
N GLY A 120 -18.88 -5.80 2.17
CA GLY A 120 -19.72 -7.00 2.21
C GLY A 120 -19.09 -8.14 3.02
N PRO A 121 -19.88 -9.17 3.40
CA PRO A 121 -19.41 -10.33 4.18
C PRO A 121 -18.39 -11.21 3.44
N LEU A 122 -18.12 -10.92 2.17
CA LEU A 122 -17.15 -11.61 1.34
C LEU A 122 -15.91 -10.72 1.19
N GLU A 123 -14.93 -10.87 2.08
CA GLU A 123 -13.55 -10.42 1.85
C GLU A 123 -12.90 -11.29 0.75
N SER A 124 -13.56 -11.45 -0.39
CA SER A 124 -13.03 -12.29 -1.47
C SER A 124 -11.96 -11.52 -2.23
N ILE A 125 -10.76 -12.11 -2.34
CA ILE A 125 -9.70 -11.65 -3.27
C ILE A 125 -10.21 -11.66 -4.71
N ALA A 126 -11.27 -12.42 -5.02
CA ALA A 126 -11.77 -12.58 -6.39
C ALA A 126 -12.30 -11.29 -7.03
N LYS A 127 -12.56 -10.24 -6.25
CA LYS A 127 -12.95 -8.93 -6.77
C LYS A 127 -11.86 -7.92 -6.46
N ASP A 128 -10.91 -7.76 -7.37
CA ASP A 128 -9.93 -6.67 -7.28
C ASP A 128 -10.64 -5.34 -7.60
N ALA A 129 -11.04 -4.58 -6.57
CA ALA A 129 -11.45 -3.19 -6.78
C ALA A 129 -10.18 -2.33 -6.82
N PRO A 130 -9.79 -1.79 -7.99
CA PRO A 130 -8.66 -0.88 -8.08
C PRO A 130 -8.93 0.40 -7.28
N LEU A 131 -7.86 1.09 -6.88
CA LEU A 131 -7.96 2.36 -6.15
C LEU A 131 -8.70 3.40 -6.98
N THR A 132 -9.61 4.12 -6.33
CA THR A 132 -10.29 5.26 -6.95
C THR A 132 -9.28 6.37 -7.24
N LYS A 133 -9.44 7.10 -8.36
CA LYS A 133 -8.55 8.23 -8.72
C LYS A 133 -8.41 9.24 -7.58
N SER A 134 -9.51 9.54 -6.88
CA SER A 134 -9.54 10.42 -5.71
C SER A 134 -8.73 9.87 -4.52
N GLN A 135 -8.71 8.55 -4.30
CA GLN A 135 -7.88 7.94 -3.25
C GLN A 135 -6.40 8.02 -3.60
N LYS A 136 -6.04 7.78 -4.87
CA LYS A 136 -4.66 7.92 -5.34
C LYS A 136 -4.17 9.35 -5.13
N ILE A 137 -4.90 10.34 -5.65
CA ILE A 137 -4.57 11.76 -5.51
C ILE A 137 -4.54 12.18 -4.03
N GLY A 138 -5.55 11.77 -3.26
CA GLY A 138 -5.61 12.06 -1.82
C GLY A 138 -4.42 11.48 -1.05
N TYR A 139 -3.98 10.27 -1.38
CA TYR A 139 -2.78 9.68 -0.78
C TYR A 139 -1.55 10.49 -1.12
N GLY A 140 -1.29 10.76 -2.41
CA GLY A 140 -0.12 11.55 -2.82
C GLY A 140 -0.12 12.95 -2.22
N LEU A 141 -1.27 13.60 -2.13
CA LEU A 141 -1.41 14.92 -1.52
C LEU A 141 -1.15 14.88 -0.01
N LEU A 142 -1.67 13.88 0.70
CA LEU A 142 -1.48 13.76 2.15
C LEU A 142 -0.07 13.29 2.54
N THR A 143 0.53 12.36 1.78
CA THR A 143 1.88 11.87 2.08
C THR A 143 2.92 12.87 1.62
N ILE A 144 2.94 13.21 0.33
CA ILE A 144 4.00 14.05 -0.26
C ILE A 144 3.76 15.52 0.08
N GLY A 145 2.54 16.01 -0.16
CA GLY A 145 2.18 17.39 0.15
C GLY A 145 2.19 17.64 1.66
N GLY A 146 1.67 16.71 2.46
CA GLY A 146 1.71 16.81 3.91
C GLY A 146 3.13 16.85 4.47
N GLN A 147 4.01 15.93 4.04
CA GLN A 147 5.42 15.96 4.45
C GLN A 147 6.14 17.23 3.98
N TYR A 148 5.93 17.65 2.73
CA TYR A 148 6.54 18.86 2.19
C TYR A 148 6.12 20.11 2.99
N VAL A 149 4.81 20.32 3.18
CA VAL A 149 4.29 21.46 3.94
C VAL A 149 4.80 21.43 5.37
N TRP A 150 4.81 20.25 6.01
CA TRP A 150 5.34 20.09 7.36
C TRP A 150 6.80 20.49 7.46
N THR A 151 7.66 19.96 6.59
CA THR A 151 9.10 20.26 6.57
C THR A 151 9.35 21.75 6.28
N ARG A 152 8.61 22.35 5.34
CA ARG A 152 8.72 23.78 5.04
C ARG A 152 8.29 24.66 6.21
N LEU A 153 7.16 24.35 6.84
CA LEU A 153 6.69 25.10 8.01
C LEU A 153 7.67 24.96 9.17
N SER A 154 8.12 23.74 9.47
CA SER A 154 9.09 23.49 10.54
C SER A 154 10.37 24.31 10.32
N ARG A 155 10.92 24.30 9.09
CA ARG A 155 12.10 25.09 8.75
C ARG A 155 11.87 26.59 8.92
N LEU A 156 10.75 27.10 8.43
CA LEU A 156 10.39 28.52 8.59
C LEU A 156 10.23 28.92 10.06
N THR A 157 9.70 28.03 10.91
CA THR A 157 9.56 28.29 12.35
C THR A 157 10.91 28.34 13.06
N THR A 158 11.85 27.47 12.67
CA THR A 158 13.20 27.43 13.24
C THR A 158 14.04 28.61 12.77
N GLU A 159 14.03 28.92 11.47
CA GLU A 159 14.82 30.03 10.89
C GLU A 159 14.41 31.40 11.44
N LYS A 160 13.12 31.57 11.76
CA LYS A 160 12.58 32.85 12.28
C LYS A 160 12.44 32.88 13.81
N GLY A 161 12.87 31.83 14.51
CA GLY A 161 12.83 31.77 15.98
C GLY A 161 11.44 31.97 16.58
N TRP A 162 10.38 31.44 15.95
CA TRP A 162 9.00 31.69 16.40
C TRP A 162 8.70 31.21 17.83
N GLY A 163 9.54 30.34 18.38
CA GLY A 163 9.46 29.90 19.78
C GLY A 163 9.96 30.94 20.79
N GLU A 164 10.79 31.90 20.38
CA GLU A 164 11.41 32.93 21.24
C GLU A 164 10.66 34.27 21.21
N LEU A 165 9.67 34.41 20.31
CA LEU A 165 8.82 35.61 20.22
C LEU A 165 7.88 35.71 21.44
N GLU A 166 7.53 36.94 21.83
CA GLU A 166 6.60 37.24 22.91
C GLU A 166 5.22 36.57 22.71
N GLU A 167 4.56 36.21 23.82
CA GLU A 167 3.39 35.33 23.81
C GLU A 167 2.14 35.91 23.12
N ASP A 168 2.09 37.22 22.87
CA ASP A 168 0.94 37.91 22.27
C ASP A 168 0.95 37.90 20.72
N ASP A 169 2.04 37.44 20.09
CA ASP A 169 2.13 37.35 18.63
C ASP A 169 1.42 36.08 18.10
N ILE A 170 0.61 36.25 17.05
CA ILE A 170 -0.08 35.19 16.31
C ILE A 170 0.90 34.09 15.86
N ARG A 171 2.15 34.45 15.59
CA ARG A 171 3.23 33.53 15.17
C ARG A 171 3.61 32.54 16.27
N HIS A 172 3.68 33.00 17.52
CA HIS A 172 3.96 32.13 18.67
C HIS A 172 2.80 31.15 18.90
N ARG A 173 1.56 31.61 18.73
CA ARG A 173 0.37 30.72 18.75
C ARG A 173 0.40 29.70 17.64
N ALA A 174 0.79 30.07 16.41
CA ALA A 174 0.94 29.15 15.29
C ALA A 174 2.01 28.09 15.57
N TYR A 175 3.14 28.47 16.19
CA TYR A 175 4.17 27.53 16.64
C TYR A 175 3.64 26.56 17.72
N LYS A 176 2.93 27.06 18.73
CA LYS A 176 2.26 26.21 19.75
C LYS A 176 1.30 25.22 19.09
N ILE A 177 0.49 25.65 18.12
CA ILE A 177 -0.41 24.76 17.37
C ILE A 177 0.37 23.71 16.59
N LEU A 178 1.43 24.08 15.88
CA LEU A 178 2.27 23.15 15.14
C LEU A 178 2.83 22.07 16.07
N GLN A 179 3.40 22.46 17.22
CA GLN A 179 3.93 21.53 18.22
C GLN A 179 2.87 20.58 18.78
N VAL A 180 1.66 21.09 19.03
CA VAL A 180 0.53 20.28 19.52
C VAL A 180 0.08 19.28 18.46
N VAL A 181 -0.07 19.72 17.20
CA VAL A 181 -0.41 18.83 16.07
C VAL A 181 0.64 17.74 15.91
N GLU A 182 1.93 18.05 16.03
CA GLU A 182 3.01 17.07 15.94
C GLU A 182 2.90 15.99 17.02
N LYS A 183 2.68 16.41 18.27
CA LYS A 183 2.52 15.51 19.41
C LYS A 183 1.33 14.57 19.21
N TYR A 184 0.18 15.12 18.82
CA TYR A 184 -1.02 14.31 18.56
C TYR A 184 -0.83 13.38 17.36
N TRP A 185 -0.19 13.83 16.29
CA TRP A 185 0.11 13.00 15.13
C TRP A 185 0.99 11.80 15.50
N LYS A 186 2.06 12.02 16.28
CA LYS A 186 2.93 10.95 16.79
C LYS A 186 2.17 9.96 17.67
N LEU A 187 1.34 10.45 18.60
CA LEU A 187 0.51 9.59 19.46
C LEU A 187 -0.48 8.76 18.65
N LEU A 188 -1.20 9.38 17.71
CA LEU A 188 -2.14 8.68 16.83
C LEU A 188 -1.42 7.66 15.95
N SER A 189 -0.23 7.99 15.44
CA SER A 189 0.57 7.08 14.61
C SER A 189 1.02 5.86 15.41
N PHE A 190 1.46 6.07 16.65
CA PHE A 190 1.81 4.98 17.56
C PHE A 190 0.61 4.09 17.89
N MET A 191 -0.54 4.68 18.21
CA MET A 191 -1.78 3.93 18.42
C MET A 191 -2.20 3.16 17.16
N ASN A 192 -2.07 3.76 15.97
CA ASN A 192 -2.32 3.08 14.71
C ASN A 192 -1.39 1.88 14.53
N PHE A 193 -0.10 2.05 14.84
CA PHE A 193 0.90 1.00 14.76
C PHE A 193 0.58 -0.18 15.71
N LEU A 194 0.15 0.08 16.95
CA LEU A 194 -0.30 -0.99 17.86
C LEU A 194 -1.51 -1.76 17.31
N VAL A 195 -2.50 -1.04 16.77
CA VAL A 195 -3.67 -1.66 16.13
C VAL A 195 -3.25 -2.44 14.87
N PHE A 196 -2.25 -1.95 14.14
CA PHE A 196 -1.67 -2.65 13.00
C PHE A 196 -0.97 -3.93 13.41
N LEU A 197 -0.20 -3.93 14.50
CA LEU A 197 0.44 -5.14 15.02
C LEU A 197 -0.59 -6.20 15.43
N ARG A 198 -1.79 -5.81 15.88
CA ARG A 198 -2.87 -6.75 16.20
C ARG A 198 -3.62 -7.25 14.96
N ASN A 199 -4.01 -6.36 14.06
CA ASN A 199 -4.96 -6.66 12.97
C ASN A 199 -4.30 -6.84 11.58
N GLY A 200 -3.10 -6.30 11.36
CA GLY A 200 -2.34 -6.39 10.10
C GLY A 200 -2.96 -5.68 8.89
N LYS A 201 -3.94 -4.78 9.08
CA LYS A 201 -4.75 -4.20 7.98
C LYS A 201 -4.22 -2.88 7.41
N TYR A 202 -3.89 -1.90 8.27
CA TYR A 202 -3.50 -0.55 7.86
C TYR A 202 -2.16 -0.17 8.52
N ARG A 203 -1.09 -0.05 7.74
CA ARG A 203 0.26 0.28 8.24
C ARG A 203 0.37 1.73 8.71
N THR A 204 -0.23 2.69 8.00
CA THR A 204 -0.22 4.11 8.36
C THR A 204 -1.61 4.64 8.71
N LEU A 205 -1.64 5.79 9.40
CA LEU A 205 -2.87 6.55 9.61
C LEU A 205 -3.52 6.99 8.30
N ILE A 206 -2.70 7.34 7.31
CA ILE A 206 -3.15 7.82 6.00
C ILE A 206 -3.87 6.67 5.26
N ASP A 207 -3.33 5.46 5.33
CA ASP A 207 -3.97 4.26 4.79
C ASP A 207 -5.33 4.00 5.44
N ARG A 208 -5.42 4.22 6.76
CA ARG A 208 -6.67 4.08 7.51
C ARG A 208 -7.70 5.13 7.12
N LEU A 209 -7.30 6.40 7.02
CA LEU A 209 -8.18 7.51 6.63
C LEU A 209 -8.73 7.31 5.21
N LEU A 210 -7.88 6.89 4.27
CA LEU A 210 -8.28 6.65 2.88
C LEU A 210 -8.89 5.27 2.65
N CYS A 211 -8.93 4.43 3.68
CA CYS A 211 -9.42 3.05 3.62
C CYS A 211 -8.71 2.21 2.54
N MET A 212 -7.40 2.36 2.45
CA MET A 212 -6.55 1.62 1.51
C MET A 212 -5.82 0.50 2.25
N ARG A 213 -6.00 -0.75 1.82
CA ARG A 213 -5.35 -1.92 2.43
C ARG A 213 -4.35 -2.52 1.46
N LEU A 214 -3.17 -2.91 1.93
CA LEU A 214 -2.22 -3.71 1.16
C LEU A 214 -2.70 -5.16 1.12
N VAL A 215 -2.82 -5.71 -0.08
CA VAL A 215 -3.23 -7.09 -0.36
C VAL A 215 -2.27 -7.70 -1.38
N TYR A 216 -2.09 -9.01 -1.36
CA TYR A 216 -1.29 -9.69 -2.37
C TYR A 216 -1.81 -9.43 -3.78
N ALA A 217 -0.93 -8.97 -4.68
CA ALA A 217 -1.28 -8.68 -6.07
C ALA A 217 -1.55 -9.97 -6.87
N LYS A 218 -0.85 -11.06 -6.55
CA LYS A 218 -1.03 -12.38 -7.15
C LYS A 218 -1.16 -13.46 -6.06
N LYS A 219 -2.16 -14.34 -6.20
CA LYS A 219 -2.46 -15.46 -5.29
C LYS A 219 -1.35 -16.51 -5.26
N SER A 220 -0.63 -16.69 -6.37
CA SER A 220 0.44 -17.67 -6.54
C SER A 220 1.81 -17.00 -6.43
N VAL A 221 2.20 -16.68 -5.21
CA VAL A 221 3.63 -16.68 -4.88
C VAL A 221 3.75 -17.62 -3.70
N ASN A 222 3.82 -18.91 -4.02
CA ASN A 222 4.49 -19.84 -3.13
C ASN A 222 5.86 -19.22 -2.94
N ARG A 223 6.09 -18.67 -1.75
CA ARG A 223 7.30 -18.01 -1.27
C ARG A 223 8.52 -18.34 -2.14
N GLU A 224 8.73 -17.61 -3.23
CA GLU A 224 10.09 -17.26 -3.63
C GLU A 224 10.53 -16.28 -2.55
N VAL A 225 10.78 -16.82 -1.34
CA VAL A 225 11.90 -16.38 -0.52
C VAL A 225 12.99 -16.11 -1.52
N SER A 226 13.57 -14.92 -1.53
CA SER A 226 14.63 -14.50 -2.43
C SER A 226 15.77 -15.53 -2.44
N PHE A 227 15.56 -16.64 -3.14
CA PHE A 227 16.53 -17.69 -3.38
C PHE A 227 17.56 -17.13 -4.31
N GLU A 228 17.37 -15.97 -4.94
CA GLU A 228 18.45 -15.33 -5.67
C GLU A 228 19.65 -15.05 -4.77
N PHE A 229 19.47 -14.57 -3.53
CA PHE A 229 20.60 -14.32 -2.64
C PHE A 229 21.19 -15.63 -2.06
N LEU A 230 20.33 -16.59 -1.71
CA LEU A 230 20.75 -17.93 -1.28
C LEU A 230 21.45 -18.70 -2.42
N ASN A 231 20.94 -18.59 -3.64
CA ASN A 231 21.48 -19.23 -4.85
C ASN A 231 22.75 -18.53 -5.29
N ARG A 232 22.83 -17.19 -5.22
CA ARG A 232 24.11 -16.47 -5.44
C ARG A 232 25.14 -16.96 -4.43
N GLN A 233 24.81 -17.02 -3.14
CA GLN A 233 25.72 -17.56 -2.11
C GLN A 233 26.09 -19.03 -2.36
N MET A 234 25.13 -19.91 -2.67
CA MET A 234 25.40 -21.32 -2.99
C MET A 234 26.27 -21.48 -4.24
N VAL A 235 26.04 -20.69 -5.29
CA VAL A 235 26.83 -20.71 -6.52
C VAL A 235 28.26 -20.24 -6.24
N TRP A 236 28.44 -19.17 -5.44
CA TRP A 236 29.77 -18.72 -5.03
C TRP A 236 30.50 -19.76 -4.18
N HIS A 237 29.81 -20.43 -3.24
CA HIS A 237 30.37 -21.53 -2.46
C HIS A 237 30.72 -22.75 -3.33
N ALA A 238 29.89 -23.08 -4.32
CA ALA A 238 30.18 -24.16 -5.26
C ALA A 238 31.43 -23.86 -6.11
N PHE A 239 31.59 -22.63 -6.59
CA PHE A 239 32.77 -22.23 -7.38
C PHE A 239 34.07 -22.18 -6.55
N THR A 240 34.01 -21.81 -5.27
CA THR A 240 35.21 -21.73 -4.42
C THR A 240 35.66 -23.08 -3.89
N VAL A 241 34.73 -24.00 -3.63
CA VAL A 241 35.05 -25.36 -3.12
C VAL A 241 35.46 -26.31 -4.25
N SER A 242 34.92 -26.15 -5.46
CA SER A 242 35.24 -27.03 -6.61
C SER A 242 36.67 -26.84 -7.19
N LYS A 243 37.49 -25.96 -6.62
CA LYS A 243 38.83 -25.63 -7.12
C LYS A 243 39.97 -26.41 -6.44
N TYR A 244 39.67 -27.48 -5.70
CA TYR A 244 40.62 -28.45 -5.18
C TYR A 244 40.21 -29.87 -5.53
#